data_AF-A0A529M6G0-F1
#
_entry.id   AF-A0A529M6G0-F1
#
_cell.length_a   1.000
_cell.length_b   1.000
_cell.length_c   1.000
_cell.angle_alpha   90.00
_cell.angle_beta   90.00
_cell.angle_gamma   90.00
#
_symmetry.space_group_name_H-M   'P 1'
#
loop_
_entity.id
_entity.type
_entity.pdbx_description
1 polymer ?
#
loop_
_entity_poly.entity_id
_entity_poly.type
_entity_poly.pdbx_seq_one_letter_code
_entity_poly.pdbx_strand_id
1 'polypeptide(L)'
;GLHTDPERRHAPPFPDPELVLGLKRVVAREEPDIVHAHNWIYASFLPLKALSGARLVVTLHDYGLVCAKKNFMHLGADLCSGPALAKCLPCAAKHYGAVKAAATTLGNWASSFAARREVDRFIAVSHAVAYHNGLTQGRA
;
A
#
# COMPACT_ATOMS: atom_id res chain seq x y z
N GLY A 1 -17.40 -7.63 -11.99
CA GLY A 1 -17.39 -6.95 -10.68
C GLY A 1 -16.42 -5.79 -10.71
N LEU A 2 -16.53 -4.79 -9.82
CA LEU A 2 -15.76 -3.53 -9.85
C LEU A 2 -14.20 -3.68 -9.80
N HIS A 3 -13.68 -4.90 -9.67
CA HIS A 3 -12.26 -5.26 -9.69
C HIS A 3 -11.92 -6.41 -10.66
N THR A 4 -12.77 -6.66 -11.67
CA THR A 4 -12.57 -7.74 -12.65
C THR A 4 -12.15 -7.23 -14.02
N ASP A 5 -11.77 -5.95 -14.14
CA ASP A 5 -11.22 -5.42 -15.37
C ASP A 5 -9.79 -5.96 -15.56
N PRO A 6 -9.56 -6.89 -16.51
CA PRO A 6 -8.25 -7.50 -16.70
C PRO A 6 -7.20 -6.51 -17.22
N GLU A 7 -7.62 -5.38 -17.81
CA GLU A 7 -6.73 -4.35 -18.33
C GLU A 7 -6.16 -3.47 -17.20
N ARG A 8 -6.87 -3.38 -16.06
CA ARG A 8 -6.44 -2.54 -14.94
C ARG A 8 -5.45 -3.27 -14.05
N ARG A 9 -4.16 -3.16 -14.41
CA ARG A 9 -3.06 -3.71 -13.60
C ARG A 9 -2.97 -2.99 -12.26
N HIS A 10 -2.87 -3.76 -11.19
CA HIS A 10 -2.71 -3.26 -9.83
C HIS A 10 -1.39 -3.76 -9.25
N ALA A 11 -0.55 -2.84 -8.77
CA ALA A 11 0.63 -3.21 -7.99
C ALA A 11 0.20 -3.98 -6.73
N PRO A 12 0.84 -5.12 -6.40
CA PRO A 12 0.56 -5.84 -5.17
C PRO A 12 1.01 -5.04 -3.94
N PRO A 13 0.48 -5.34 -2.74
CA PRO A 13 0.88 -4.70 -1.49
C PRO A 13 2.22 -5.20 -0.95
N PHE A 14 3.07 -5.76 -1.80
CA PHE A 14 4.36 -6.36 -1.47
C PHE A 14 5.33 -6.12 -2.63
N PRO A 15 6.66 -6.25 -2.41
CA PRO A 15 7.63 -6.04 -3.47
C PRO A 15 7.43 -7.03 -4.63
N ASP A 16 7.01 -6.52 -5.78
CA ASP A 16 6.94 -7.27 -7.03
C ASP A 16 8.32 -7.27 -7.70
N PRO A 17 8.99 -8.43 -7.88
CA PRO A 17 10.33 -8.50 -8.46
C PRO A 17 10.47 -7.82 -9.82
N GLU A 18 9.46 -7.94 -10.70
CA GLU A 18 9.52 -7.32 -12.02
C GLU A 18 9.52 -5.79 -11.89
N LEU A 19 8.61 -5.28 -11.06
CA LEU A 19 8.51 -3.84 -10.81
C LEU A 19 9.72 -3.28 -10.06
N VAL A 20 10.26 -4.03 -9.09
CA VAL A 20 11.51 -3.67 -8.40
C VAL A 20 12.65 -3.52 -9.40
N LEU A 21 12.83 -4.48 -10.31
CA LEU A 21 13.89 -4.42 -11.33
C LEU A 21 13.66 -3.25 -12.32
N GLY A 22 12.42 -3.02 -12.72
CA GLY A 22 12.05 -1.87 -13.55
C GLY A 22 12.36 -0.54 -12.87
N LEU A 23 11.94 -0.36 -11.62
CA LEU A 23 12.19 0.83 -10.82
C LEU A 23 13.69 1.05 -10.59
N LYS A 24 14.46 -0.01 -10.34
CA LYS A 24 15.92 0.08 -10.19
C LYS A 24 16.58 0.69 -11.43
N ARG A 25 16.15 0.30 -12.64
CA ARG A 25 16.67 0.87 -13.90
C ARG A 25 16.28 2.33 -14.06
N VAL A 26 15.08 2.72 -13.65
CA VAL A 26 14.63 4.12 -13.68
C VAL A 26 15.46 4.95 -12.70
N VAL A 27 15.63 4.50 -11.46
CA VAL A 27 16.45 5.20 -10.45
C VAL A 27 17.88 5.40 -10.93
N ALA A 28 18.51 4.38 -11.50
CA ALA A 28 19.89 4.46 -11.98
C ALA A 28 20.05 5.40 -13.19
N ARG A 29 18.99 5.62 -13.97
CA ARG A 29 19.01 6.49 -15.16
C ARG A 29 18.67 7.94 -14.81
N GLU A 30 17.69 8.14 -13.94
CA GLU A 30 17.15 9.46 -13.63
C GLU A 30 17.82 10.11 -12.41
N GLU A 31 18.52 9.32 -11.58
CA GLU A 31 19.17 9.76 -10.34
C GLU A 31 18.30 10.72 -9.49
N PRO A 32 17.07 10.32 -9.13
CA PRO A 32 16.09 11.26 -8.57
C PRO A 32 16.40 11.65 -7.12
N ASP A 33 16.23 12.93 -6.80
CA ASP A 33 16.24 13.41 -5.40
C ASP A 33 15.01 12.96 -4.62
N ILE A 34 13.85 12.90 -5.30
CA ILE A 34 12.55 12.55 -4.72
C ILE A 34 11.84 11.55 -5.63
N VAL A 35 11.32 10.48 -5.01
CA VAL A 35 10.39 9.55 -5.63
C VAL A 35 9.00 9.79 -5.04
N HIS A 36 8.04 10.07 -5.90
CA HIS A 36 6.64 10.22 -5.53
C HIS A 36 5.84 9.01 -6.00
N ALA A 37 5.39 8.20 -5.05
CA ALA A 37 4.63 6.98 -5.29
C ALA A 37 3.15 7.14 -4.93
N HIS A 38 2.30 6.37 -5.59
CA HIS A 38 0.86 6.39 -5.39
C HIS A 38 0.35 5.01 -4.98
N ASN A 39 -0.25 4.93 -3.79
CA ASN A 39 -0.74 3.67 -3.21
C ASN A 39 0.36 2.59 -3.22
N TRP A 40 0.00 1.30 -3.32
CA TRP A 40 0.89 0.17 -3.10
C TRP A 40 2.11 0.03 -4.00
N ILE A 41 2.27 0.82 -5.07
CA ILE A 41 3.50 0.80 -5.86
C ILE A 41 4.74 1.13 -5.01
N TYR A 42 4.57 1.87 -3.91
CA TYR A 42 5.65 2.14 -2.96
C TYR A 42 6.29 0.83 -2.44
N ALA A 43 5.52 -0.27 -2.32
CA ALA A 43 6.03 -1.51 -1.75
C ALA A 43 7.19 -2.09 -2.59
N SER A 44 7.14 -1.95 -3.91
CA SER A 44 8.22 -2.33 -4.82
C SER A 44 9.40 -1.34 -4.82
N PHE A 45 9.20 -0.12 -4.33
CA PHE A 45 10.29 0.86 -4.19
C PHE A 45 11.01 0.75 -2.83
N LEU A 46 10.34 0.27 -1.77
CA LEU A 46 10.93 0.16 -0.43
C LEU A 46 12.31 -0.53 -0.40
N PRO A 47 12.54 -1.68 -1.08
CA PRO A 47 13.85 -2.33 -1.08
C PRO A 47 14.96 -1.51 -1.76
N LEU A 48 14.58 -0.54 -2.60
CA LEU A 48 15.51 0.31 -3.35
C LEU A 48 15.78 1.64 -2.65
N LYS A 49 14.96 2.03 -1.68
CA LYS A 49 15.02 3.37 -1.08
C LYS A 49 16.42 3.71 -0.58
N ALA A 50 17.02 2.85 0.24
CA ALA A 50 18.36 3.07 0.80
C ALA A 50 19.44 3.14 -0.29
N LEU A 51 19.30 2.36 -1.37
CA LEU A 51 20.24 2.33 -2.49
C LEU A 51 20.08 3.54 -3.41
N SER A 52 18.89 4.15 -3.45
CA SER A 52 18.59 5.28 -4.32
C SER A 52 19.10 6.62 -3.79
N GLY A 53 19.31 6.75 -2.48
CA GLY A 53 19.54 8.05 -1.83
C GLY A 53 18.32 8.98 -1.81
N ALA A 54 17.27 8.65 -2.57
CA ALA A 54 16.09 9.48 -2.75
C ALA A 54 15.18 9.53 -1.51
N ARG A 55 14.49 10.66 -1.37
CA ARG A 55 13.35 10.81 -0.45
C ARG A 55 12.11 10.17 -1.08
N LEU A 56 11.32 9.46 -0.28
CA LEU A 56 10.11 8.79 -0.72
C LEU A 56 8.87 9.51 -0.17
N VAL A 57 8.06 10.07 -1.08
CA VAL A 57 6.75 10.64 -0.77
C VAL A 57 5.68 9.69 -1.29
N VAL A 58 4.68 9.37 -0.46
CA VAL A 58 3.58 8.48 -0.84
C VAL A 58 2.26 9.21 -0.74
N THR A 59 1.53 9.29 -1.86
CA THR A 59 0.12 9.73 -1.84
C THR A 59 -0.82 8.53 -1.76
N LEU A 60 -1.70 8.57 -0.76
CA LEU A 60 -2.75 7.60 -0.53
C LEU A 60 -4.08 8.14 -1.04
N HIS A 61 -4.66 7.42 -2.00
CA HIS A 61 -6.01 7.64 -2.50
C HIS A 61 -7.05 6.75 -1.79
N ASP A 62 -6.57 5.83 -0.96
CA ASP A 62 -7.37 4.77 -0.36
C ASP A 62 -6.85 4.36 1.02
N TYR A 63 -7.46 3.33 1.61
CA TYR A 63 -7.11 2.83 2.95
C TYR A 63 -6.02 1.75 2.93
N GLY A 64 -5.13 1.81 1.94
CA GLY A 64 -4.12 0.80 1.64
C GLY A 64 -3.11 0.55 2.75
N LEU A 65 -2.84 1.48 3.67
CA LEU A 65 -1.91 1.22 4.79
C LEU A 65 -2.50 0.30 5.88
N VAL A 66 -3.82 0.11 5.89
CA VAL A 66 -4.51 -0.60 6.98
C VAL A 66 -5.50 -1.65 6.47
N CYS A 67 -5.89 -1.61 5.19
CA CYS A 67 -6.90 -2.49 4.64
C CYS A 67 -6.46 -3.10 3.31
N ALA A 68 -6.31 -4.43 3.27
CA ALA A 68 -5.98 -5.17 2.05
C ALA A 68 -7.05 -5.03 0.94
N LYS A 69 -8.29 -4.65 1.29
CA LYS A 69 -9.34 -4.35 0.30
C LYS A 69 -9.37 -2.90 -0.15
N LYS A 70 -8.55 -2.03 0.46
CA LYS A 70 -8.45 -0.58 0.20
C LYS A 70 -9.70 0.26 0.44
N ASN A 71 -10.85 -0.34 0.73
CA ASN A 71 -12.13 0.36 0.89
C ASN A 71 -12.57 0.59 2.34
N PHE A 72 -11.87 0.00 3.32
CA PHE A 72 -12.18 0.14 4.75
C PHE A 72 -13.62 -0.22 5.16
N MET A 73 -14.28 -1.07 4.37
CA MET A 73 -15.60 -1.62 4.71
C MET A 73 -15.46 -3.04 5.27
N HIS A 74 -15.97 -3.30 6.46
CA HIS A 74 -15.99 -4.63 7.04
C HIS A 74 -17.07 -5.49 6.37
N LEU A 75 -16.67 -6.63 5.82
CA LEU A 75 -17.54 -7.59 5.10
C LEU A 75 -18.43 -7.01 3.99
N GLY A 76 -18.17 -5.76 3.57
CA GLY A 76 -18.91 -5.04 2.53
C GLY A 76 -20.17 -4.31 3.02
N ALA A 77 -20.44 -4.28 4.32
CA ALA A 77 -21.66 -3.71 4.88
C ALA A 77 -21.39 -2.44 5.70
N ASP A 78 -20.51 -2.55 6.70
CA ASP A 78 -20.30 -1.49 7.69
C ASP A 78 -18.91 -0.87 7.59
N LEU A 79 -18.76 0.34 8.13
CA LEU A 79 -17.44 0.95 8.30
C LEU A 79 -16.55 0.07 9.19
N CYS A 80 -15.31 -0.16 8.77
CA CYS A 80 -14.39 -1.00 9.52
C CYS A 80 -13.94 -0.32 10.82
N SER A 81 -13.84 -1.08 11.90
CA SER A 81 -13.28 -0.63 13.18
C SER A 81 -11.74 -0.59 13.23
N GLY A 82 -11.05 -0.68 12.08
CA GLY A 82 -9.59 -0.66 11.97
C GLY A 82 -8.92 -2.03 11.72
N PRO A 83 -7.60 -2.08 11.54
CA PRO A 83 -6.88 -3.30 11.17
C PRO A 83 -6.72 -4.28 12.35
N ALA A 84 -7.02 -5.56 12.12
CA ALA A 84 -6.64 -6.66 13.01
C ALA A 84 -6.55 -7.95 12.19
N LEU A 85 -5.43 -8.69 12.23
CA LEU A 85 -5.23 -9.85 11.35
C LEU A 85 -6.35 -10.89 11.43
N ALA A 86 -6.83 -11.19 12.65
CA ALA A 86 -7.94 -12.11 12.90
C ALA A 86 -9.26 -11.68 12.21
N LYS A 87 -9.48 -10.37 12.02
CA LYS A 87 -10.64 -9.80 11.32
C LYS A 87 -10.38 -9.62 9.82
N CYS A 88 -9.18 -9.18 9.46
CA CYS A 88 -8.80 -8.81 8.10
C CYS A 88 -8.73 -10.04 7.19
N LEU A 89 -8.19 -11.16 7.67
CA LEU A 89 -8.04 -12.38 6.86
C LEU A 89 -9.41 -12.92 6.39
N PRO A 90 -10.41 -13.19 7.25
CA PRO A 90 -11.75 -13.58 6.82
C PRO A 90 -12.42 -12.53 5.93
N CYS A 91 -12.25 -11.24 6.25
CA CYS A 91 -12.84 -10.14 5.48
C CYS A 91 -12.28 -10.05 4.05
N ALA A 92 -10.97 -10.23 3.90
CA ALA A 92 -10.31 -10.28 2.61
C ALA A 92 -10.63 -11.58 1.87
N ALA A 93 -10.74 -12.72 2.56
CA ALA A 93 -11.09 -14.01 1.95
C ALA A 93 -12.49 -13.98 1.31
N LYS A 94 -13.47 -13.35 1.97
CA LYS A 94 -14.80 -13.12 1.38
C LYS A 94 -14.76 -12.28 0.10
N HIS A 95 -13.75 -11.44 -0.07
CA HIS A 95 -13.63 -10.52 -1.21
C HIS A 95 -12.73 -11.02 -2.34
N TYR A 96 -11.64 -11.71 -2.02
CA TYR A 96 -10.60 -12.13 -2.96
C TYR A 96 -10.42 -13.66 -3.08
N GLY A 97 -11.07 -14.46 -2.22
CA GLY A 97 -10.75 -15.87 -2.03
C GLY A 97 -9.56 -16.08 -1.08
N ALA A 98 -9.45 -17.27 -0.49
CA ALA A 98 -8.54 -17.54 0.63
C ALA A 98 -7.05 -17.32 0.30
N VAL A 99 -6.58 -17.84 -0.84
CA VAL A 99 -5.16 -17.75 -1.23
C VAL A 99 -4.74 -16.30 -1.45
N LYS A 100 -5.49 -15.56 -2.27
CA LYS A 100 -5.22 -14.15 -2.55
C LYS A 100 -5.37 -13.30 -1.30
N ALA A 101 -6.34 -13.61 -0.44
CA ALA A 101 -6.52 -12.90 0.83
C ALA A 101 -5.32 -13.06 1.78
N ALA A 102 -4.76 -14.26 1.91
CA ALA A 102 -3.58 -14.49 2.73
C ALA A 102 -2.38 -13.66 2.22
N ALA A 103 -2.06 -13.78 0.92
CA ALA A 103 -0.94 -13.07 0.30
C ALA A 103 -1.09 -11.55 0.41
N THR A 104 -2.27 -11.01 0.04
CA THR A 104 -2.53 -9.57 0.09
C THR A 104 -2.56 -9.03 1.51
N THR A 105 -3.13 -9.76 2.48
CA THR A 105 -3.23 -9.29 3.87
C THR A 105 -1.87 -9.28 4.56
N LEU A 106 -1.10 -10.35 4.44
CA LEU A 106 0.23 -10.45 5.04
C LEU A 106 1.22 -9.50 4.37
N GLY A 107 1.20 -9.44 3.04
CA GLY A 107 2.00 -8.48 2.27
C GLY A 107 1.68 -7.05 2.68
N ASN A 108 0.40 -6.69 2.73
CA ASN A 108 -0.01 -5.35 3.14
C ASN A 108 0.42 -5.02 4.57
N TRP A 109 0.28 -5.98 5.50
CA TRP A 109 0.69 -5.77 6.88
C TRP A 109 2.20 -5.52 6.98
N ALA A 110 3.02 -6.36 6.33
CA ALA A 110 4.48 -6.23 6.32
C ALA A 110 4.95 -4.94 5.61
N SER A 111 4.45 -4.67 4.41
CA SER A 111 4.83 -3.48 3.65
C SER A 111 4.31 -2.19 4.28
N SER A 112 3.16 -2.20 4.97
CA SER A 112 2.70 -1.01 5.72
C SER A 112 3.55 -0.75 6.95
N PHE A 113 4.00 -1.80 7.64
CA PHE A 113 4.94 -1.68 8.75
C PHE A 113 6.28 -1.08 8.30
N ALA A 114 6.84 -1.58 7.20
CA ALA A 114 8.05 -1.02 6.60
C ALA A 114 7.83 0.43 6.11
N ALA A 115 6.73 0.69 5.40
CA ALA A 115 6.43 2.02 4.87
C ALA A 115 6.34 3.08 5.96
N ARG A 116 5.77 2.77 7.14
CA ARG A 116 5.70 3.72 8.26
C ARG A 116 7.05 4.11 8.85
N ARG A 117 8.11 3.35 8.54
CA ARG A 117 9.48 3.63 9.00
C ARG A 117 10.32 4.30 7.91
N GLU A 118 10.09 3.90 6.67
CA GLU A 118 10.94 4.24 5.54
C GLU A 118 10.36 5.37 4.67
N VAL A 119 9.04 5.59 4.64
CA VAL A 119 8.48 6.69 3.83
C VAL A 119 8.77 8.02 4.54
N ASP A 120 9.36 8.96 3.80
CA ASP A 120 9.73 10.28 4.34
C ASP A 120 8.51 11.19 4.53
N ARG A 121 7.46 11.01 3.72
CA ARG A 121 6.21 11.75 3.86
C ARG A 121 5.01 11.01 3.26
N PHE A 122 3.92 10.94 4.02
CA PHE A 122 2.61 10.58 3.48
C PHE A 122 1.74 11.80 3.17
N ILE A 123 1.03 11.73 2.05
CA ILE A 123 -0.03 12.65 1.65
C ILE A 123 -1.32 11.83 1.52
N ALA A 124 -2.42 12.35 2.05
CA ALA A 124 -3.74 11.73 1.90
C ALA A 124 -4.64 12.67 1.10
N VAL A 125 -5.45 12.12 0.19
CA VAL A 125 -6.36 12.92 -0.65
C VAL A 125 -7.54 13.53 0.11
N SER A 126 -7.80 13.08 1.34
CA SER A 126 -8.86 13.61 2.19
C SER A 126 -8.56 13.40 3.66
N HIS A 127 -9.26 14.15 4.52
CA HIS A 127 -9.18 13.97 5.96
C HIS A 127 -9.61 12.57 6.39
N ALA A 128 -10.64 11.98 5.75
CA ALA A 128 -11.08 10.62 6.05
C ALA A 128 -9.98 9.58 5.76
N VAL A 129 -9.31 9.71 4.61
CA VAL A 129 -8.17 8.83 4.26
C VAL A 129 -7.02 9.03 5.23
N ALA A 130 -6.70 10.27 5.60
CA ALA A 130 -5.65 10.56 6.60
C ALA A 130 -5.98 9.92 7.95
N TYR A 131 -7.20 10.13 8.46
CA TYR A 131 -7.64 9.69 9.78
C TYR A 131 -7.63 8.16 9.89
N HIS A 132 -8.27 7.46 8.96
CA HIS A 132 -8.40 6.00 9.05
C HIS A 132 -7.11 5.25 8.69
N ASN A 133 -6.19 5.85 7.93
CA ASN A 133 -4.83 5.32 7.78
C ASN A 133 -3.91 5.68 8.97
N GLY A 134 -4.39 6.44 9.97
CA GLY A 134 -3.61 6.81 11.14
C GLY A 134 -2.46 7.78 10.83
N LEU A 135 -2.72 8.78 9.97
CA LEU A 135 -1.76 9.80 9.55
C LEU A 135 -2.04 11.20 10.16
N THR A 136 -3.09 11.34 10.96
CA THR A 136 -3.50 12.61 11.57
C THR A 136 -2.77 12.93 12.88
N GLN A 137 -2.10 11.96 13.48
CA GLN A 137 -1.27 12.19 14.67
C GLN A 137 0.16 12.49 14.19
N GLY A 138 0.64 13.70 14.50
CA GLY A 138 1.85 14.30 13.93
C GLY A 138 3.10 13.45 14.10
N ARG A 139 3.39 12.65 13.08
CA ARG A 139 4.70 12.35 12.46
C ARG A 139 4.45 11.28 11.41
N ALA A 140 4.41 11.73 10.16
CA ALA A 140 4.43 10.89 8.98
C ALA A 140 5.29 11.58 7.93
#